data_AF-A0A7V6GDP3-F1
#
_entry.id   AF-A0A7V6GDP3-F1
#
_cell.length_a   1.000
_cell.length_b   1.000
_cell.length_c   1.000
_cell.angle_alpha   90.00
_cell.angle_beta   90.00
_cell.angle_gamma   90.00
#
_symmetry.space_group_name_H-M   'P 1'
#
loop_
_entity.id
_entity.type
_entity.pdbx_description
1 polymer ?
#
loop_
_entity_poly.entity_id
_entity_poly.type
_entity_poly.pdbx_seq_one_letter_code
_entity_poly.pdbx_strand_id
1 'polypeptide(L)'
;MDIRWKKYSHHWITKTIVFFIAILSFSFGITTFANIVIKHDGNFSPAFEKSYFQGTEFMSESSDIIYNIKEIVQKYKSEEHILSGGALSEDAIIEAKRDLFYEFRENSKDYNPNLSEEENFEIFQKNNAGKIAQAKNELIQKQLQRYRTLLKNLEKYQGVTYYAKKGETEIANSPNKSEVYFRSFPAYIMFKGYDEQVFPEEIRENVYYHWMSSHKYDHDQLGPDDVIYVGFSQSFLDPRIEQWEENKTIVWNSLKLMVASLAVLLVTLVYLVVVIGIKPGEKEIQINFVDRIYHDINLIMCGLLIGSWVAIMVTLDHFRYDQLVFPISFAIGSMGLVLVLALIKSLKMRNFIKHSLIYTVCYKIFKFFQ
;
A
#
# COMPACT_ATOMS: atom_id res chain seq x y z
N MET A 1 -44.05 28.87 -21.38
CA MET A 1 -44.20 27.41 -21.58
C MET A 1 -43.73 26.74 -20.29
N ASP A 2 -44.66 26.51 -19.35
CA ASP A 2 -44.37 25.95 -18.03
C ASP A 2 -44.44 24.42 -18.15
N ILE A 3 -43.28 23.81 -18.35
CA ILE A 3 -43.16 22.45 -18.87
C ILE A 3 -43.49 21.47 -17.74
N ARG A 4 -44.32 20.46 -18.05
CA ARG A 4 -44.82 19.36 -17.19
C ARG A 4 -43.77 18.75 -16.22
N TRP A 5 -42.49 18.93 -16.50
CA TRP A 5 -41.33 18.54 -15.70
C TRP A 5 -41.35 19.04 -14.24
N LYS A 6 -41.82 20.26 -13.96
CA LYS A 6 -41.94 20.78 -12.57
C LYS A 6 -42.94 20.00 -11.71
N LYS A 7 -44.02 19.46 -12.31
CA LYS A 7 -45.02 18.65 -11.60
C LYS A 7 -44.49 17.25 -11.27
N TYR A 8 -43.73 16.63 -12.16
CA TYR A 8 -43.17 15.29 -11.95
C TYR A 8 -41.96 15.28 -11.01
N SER A 9 -41.13 16.33 -10.99
CA SER A 9 -39.96 16.40 -10.09
C SER A 9 -40.32 16.50 -8.61
N HIS A 10 -41.54 16.94 -8.29
CA HIS A 10 -42.00 17.09 -6.91
C HIS A 10 -42.85 15.91 -6.42
N HIS A 11 -43.13 14.92 -7.27
CA HIS A 11 -43.93 13.77 -6.91
C HIS A 11 -43.14 12.80 -6.02
N TRP A 12 -43.78 12.27 -4.97
CA TRP A 12 -43.14 11.42 -3.97
C TRP A 12 -42.51 10.15 -4.58
N ILE A 13 -43.17 9.56 -5.58
CA ILE A 13 -42.67 8.41 -6.36
C ILE A 13 -41.30 8.72 -6.99
N THR A 14 -41.14 9.88 -7.63
CA THR A 14 -39.88 10.29 -8.26
C THR A 14 -38.76 10.43 -7.21
N LYS A 15 -39.07 11.00 -6.04
CA LYS A 15 -38.10 11.12 -4.94
C LYS A 15 -37.63 9.75 -4.44
N THR A 16 -38.56 8.80 -4.31
CA THR A 16 -38.25 7.42 -3.91
C THR A 16 -37.39 6.70 -4.95
N ILE A 17 -37.71 6.83 -6.25
CA ILE A 17 -36.92 6.23 -7.32
C ILE A 17 -35.50 6.79 -7.30
N VAL A 18 -35.34 8.11 -7.23
CA VAL A 18 -34.01 8.75 -7.21
C VAL A 18 -33.22 8.36 -5.95
N PHE A 19 -33.89 8.18 -4.81
CA PHE A 19 -33.26 7.65 -3.61
C PHE A 19 -32.69 6.25 -3.83
N PHE A 20 -33.46 5.33 -4.42
CA PHE A 20 -32.95 3.98 -4.73
C PHE A 20 -31.79 4.02 -5.74
N ILE A 21 -31.85 4.88 -6.76
CA ILE A 21 -30.74 5.05 -7.71
C ILE A 21 -29.48 5.53 -6.99
N ALA A 22 -29.61 6.48 -6.06
CA ALA A 22 -28.48 6.99 -5.27
C ALA A 22 -27.84 5.86 -4.44
N ILE A 23 -28.63 5.08 -3.71
CA ILE A 23 -28.12 3.96 -2.91
C ILE A 23 -27.50 2.88 -3.78
N LEU A 24 -28.15 2.47 -4.87
CA LEU A 24 -27.60 1.47 -5.79
C LEU A 24 -26.24 1.92 -6.34
N SER A 25 -26.14 3.19 -6.76
CA SER A 25 -24.90 3.77 -7.28
C SER A 25 -23.80 3.79 -6.22
N PHE A 26 -24.13 4.18 -4.98
CA PHE A 26 -23.22 4.18 -3.85
C PHE A 26 -22.71 2.76 -3.51
N SER A 27 -23.63 1.80 -3.33
CA SER A 27 -23.28 0.42 -2.98
C SER A 27 -22.47 -0.27 -4.06
N PHE A 28 -22.79 -0.03 -5.33
CA PHE A 28 -22.08 -0.61 -6.45
C PHE A 28 -20.66 -0.01 -6.60
N GLY A 29 -20.53 1.32 -6.45
CA GLY A 29 -19.24 2.00 -6.44
C GLY A 29 -18.33 1.50 -5.32
N ILE A 30 -18.86 1.39 -4.10
CA ILE A 30 -18.12 0.87 -2.93
C ILE A 30 -17.74 -0.59 -3.11
N THR A 31 -18.65 -1.44 -3.60
CA THR A 31 -18.35 -2.87 -3.81
C THR A 31 -17.25 -3.04 -4.84
N THR A 32 -17.30 -2.25 -5.91
CA THR A 32 -16.25 -2.24 -6.94
C THR A 32 -14.91 -1.81 -6.35
N PHE A 33 -14.89 -0.76 -5.54
CA PHE A 33 -13.68 -0.30 -4.83
C PHE A 33 -13.13 -1.37 -3.88
N ALA A 34 -13.98 -1.95 -3.03
CA ALA A 34 -13.59 -3.00 -2.10
C ALA A 34 -13.00 -4.22 -2.82
N ASN A 35 -13.60 -4.64 -3.94
CA ASN A 35 -13.06 -5.74 -4.73
C ASN A 35 -11.64 -5.46 -5.25
N ILE A 36 -11.31 -4.22 -5.63
CA ILE A 36 -9.94 -3.86 -6.04
C ILE A 36 -8.99 -3.87 -4.85
N VAL A 37 -9.42 -3.31 -3.72
CA VAL A 37 -8.62 -3.30 -2.48
C VAL A 37 -8.29 -4.73 -2.03
N ILE A 38 -9.26 -5.64 -2.07
CA ILE A 38 -9.12 -7.03 -1.60
C ILE A 38 -8.37 -7.90 -2.61
N LYS A 39 -8.67 -7.78 -3.91
CA LYS A 39 -8.13 -8.70 -4.94
C LYS A 39 -6.86 -8.24 -5.61
N HIS A 40 -6.56 -6.94 -5.55
CA HIS A 40 -5.42 -6.34 -6.22
C HIS A 40 -4.58 -5.49 -5.25
N ASP A 41 -4.69 -5.72 -3.94
CA ASP A 41 -3.97 -4.99 -2.88
C ASP A 41 -4.13 -3.46 -2.96
N GLY A 42 -5.25 -3.00 -3.51
CA GLY A 42 -5.51 -1.58 -3.77
C GLY A 42 -4.62 -0.98 -4.86
N ASN A 43 -3.98 -1.80 -5.69
CA ASN A 43 -3.11 -1.36 -6.76
C ASN A 43 -3.93 -0.94 -7.99
N PHE A 44 -4.08 0.38 -8.16
CA PHE A 44 -4.69 0.97 -9.35
C PHE A 44 -3.69 1.26 -10.48
N SER A 45 -2.38 1.08 -10.24
CA SER A 45 -1.31 1.41 -11.18
C SER A 45 -1.48 0.73 -12.54
N PRO A 46 -1.87 -0.56 -12.64
CA PRO A 46 -2.00 -1.24 -13.93
C PRO A 46 -2.91 -0.51 -14.93
N ALA A 47 -3.95 0.20 -14.45
CA ALA A 47 -4.85 0.96 -15.31
C ALA A 47 -4.19 2.14 -16.04
N PHE A 48 -3.06 2.63 -15.54
CA PHE A 48 -2.35 3.81 -16.08
C PHE A 48 -1.00 3.46 -16.71
N GLU A 49 -0.51 2.23 -16.52
CA GLU A 49 0.74 1.73 -17.11
C GLU A 49 0.56 1.49 -18.62
N LYS A 50 1.52 1.89 -19.46
CA LYS A 50 1.39 1.73 -20.92
C LYS A 50 1.71 0.31 -21.38
N SER A 51 2.78 -0.29 -20.84
CA SER A 51 3.23 -1.66 -21.12
C SER A 51 3.63 -2.37 -19.84
N TYR A 52 3.69 -3.71 -19.88
CA TYR A 52 4.19 -4.53 -18.77
C TYR A 52 5.60 -4.13 -18.36
N PHE A 53 6.47 -3.81 -19.32
CA PHE A 53 7.87 -3.40 -19.07
C PHE A 53 7.98 -2.04 -18.35
N GLN A 54 7.04 -1.13 -18.60
CA GLN A 54 6.91 0.11 -17.83
C GLN A 54 6.23 -0.14 -16.46
N GLY A 55 5.59 -1.30 -16.28
CA GLY A 55 4.73 -1.58 -15.14
C GLY A 55 5.47 -1.79 -13.82
N THR A 56 4.72 -1.64 -12.73
CA THR A 56 5.24 -1.80 -11.36
C THR A 56 5.65 -3.25 -11.10
N GLU A 57 4.94 -4.22 -11.68
CA GLU A 57 5.23 -5.66 -11.52
C GLU A 57 6.60 -6.03 -12.08
N PHE A 58 6.88 -5.69 -13.36
CA PHE A 58 8.18 -5.94 -13.98
C PHE A 58 9.32 -5.24 -13.23
N MET A 59 9.09 -3.99 -12.80
CA MET A 59 10.10 -3.23 -12.06
C MET A 59 10.41 -3.83 -10.70
N SER A 60 9.39 -4.30 -9.97
CA SER A 60 9.57 -4.95 -8.67
C SER A 60 10.38 -6.24 -8.82
N GLU A 61 9.99 -7.12 -9.75
CA GLU A 61 10.69 -8.39 -9.98
C GLU A 61 12.14 -8.16 -10.44
N SER A 62 12.35 -7.24 -11.37
CA SER A 62 13.69 -6.88 -11.87
C SER A 62 14.57 -6.31 -10.77
N SER A 63 14.02 -5.43 -9.93
CA SER A 63 14.73 -4.83 -8.80
C SER A 63 15.13 -5.90 -7.78
N ASP A 64 14.24 -6.84 -7.45
CA ASP A 64 14.54 -7.94 -6.55
C ASP A 64 15.65 -8.86 -7.09
N ILE A 65 15.61 -9.17 -8.39
CA ILE A 65 16.65 -9.99 -9.04
C ILE A 65 18.00 -9.27 -8.97
N ILE A 66 18.05 -8.00 -9.38
CA ILE A 66 19.29 -7.22 -9.41
C ILE A 66 19.82 -6.99 -8.00
N TYR A 67 18.95 -6.72 -7.02
CA TYR A 67 19.32 -6.60 -5.61
C TYR A 67 19.95 -7.90 -5.07
N ASN A 68 19.32 -9.05 -5.31
CA ASN A 68 19.85 -10.34 -4.88
C ASN A 68 21.23 -10.62 -5.50
N ILE A 69 21.39 -10.32 -6.79
CA ILE A 69 22.68 -10.43 -7.48
C ILE A 69 23.73 -9.51 -6.86
N LYS A 70 23.40 -8.22 -6.63
CA LYS A 70 24.30 -7.23 -6.01
C LYS A 70 24.72 -7.68 -4.61
N GLU A 71 23.79 -8.05 -3.73
CA GLU A 71 24.14 -8.53 -2.38
C GLU A 71 25.09 -9.73 -2.43
N ILE A 72 24.86 -10.67 -3.35
CA ILE A 72 25.74 -11.83 -3.52
C ILE A 72 27.14 -11.42 -3.97
N VAL A 73 27.28 -10.67 -5.07
CA VAL A 73 28.62 -10.39 -5.64
C VAL A 73 29.39 -9.33 -4.87
N GLN A 74 28.70 -8.42 -4.18
CA GLN A 74 29.33 -7.28 -3.52
C GLN A 74 29.68 -7.58 -2.06
N LYS A 75 28.71 -8.09 -1.31
CA LYS A 75 28.80 -8.23 0.15
C LYS A 75 29.19 -9.63 0.58
N TYR A 76 28.48 -10.65 0.07
CA TYR A 76 28.63 -12.01 0.56
C TYR A 76 29.75 -12.79 -0.10
N LYS A 77 29.90 -12.63 -1.42
CA LYS A 77 30.90 -13.24 -2.31
C LYS A 77 30.86 -14.77 -2.40
N SER A 78 31.05 -15.47 -1.28
CA SER A 78 31.02 -16.93 -1.18
C SER A 78 30.70 -17.38 0.24
N GLU A 79 30.27 -18.64 0.42
CA GLU A 79 30.10 -19.20 1.77
C GLU A 79 31.40 -19.15 2.58
N GLU A 80 32.56 -19.37 1.95
CA GLU A 80 33.87 -19.30 2.59
C GLU A 80 34.20 -17.88 3.07
N HIS A 81 33.89 -16.85 2.26
CA HIS A 81 34.08 -15.46 2.66
C HIS A 81 33.22 -15.09 3.87
N ILE A 82 31.99 -15.62 3.94
CA ILE A 82 31.11 -15.43 5.10
C ILE A 82 31.63 -16.15 6.33
N LEU A 83 32.02 -17.43 6.18
CA LEU A 83 32.50 -18.26 7.30
C LEU A 83 33.80 -17.73 7.91
N SER A 84 34.67 -17.09 7.12
CA SER A 84 35.85 -16.39 7.63
C SER A 84 35.51 -15.05 8.32
N GLY A 85 34.25 -14.61 8.26
CA GLY A 85 33.78 -13.33 8.79
C GLY A 85 34.05 -12.13 7.89
N GLY A 86 34.47 -12.35 6.63
CA GLY A 86 34.80 -11.29 5.68
C GLY A 86 33.61 -10.45 5.24
N ALA A 87 32.39 -10.98 5.33
CA ALA A 87 31.15 -10.26 5.04
C ALA A 87 30.63 -9.41 6.22
N LEU A 88 31.25 -9.47 7.39
CA LEU A 88 30.84 -8.67 8.56
C LEU A 88 31.36 -7.23 8.41
N SER A 89 30.45 -6.26 8.44
CA SER A 89 30.80 -4.86 8.60
C SER A 89 31.33 -4.59 10.00
N GLU A 90 32.26 -3.64 10.13
CA GLU A 90 32.79 -3.19 11.41
C GLU A 90 31.67 -2.71 12.36
N ASP A 91 30.70 -1.96 11.84
CA ASP A 91 29.54 -1.47 12.59
C ASP A 91 28.73 -2.61 13.24
N ALA A 92 28.48 -3.69 12.51
CA ALA A 92 27.75 -4.86 13.04
C ALA A 92 28.50 -5.54 14.20
N ILE A 93 29.84 -5.54 14.16
CA ILE A 93 30.67 -6.06 15.24
C ILE A 93 30.63 -5.11 16.45
N ILE A 94 30.70 -3.80 16.21
CA ILE A 94 30.61 -2.77 17.26
C ILE A 94 29.25 -2.83 17.95
N GLU A 95 28.16 -2.90 17.19
CA GLU A 95 26.80 -2.97 17.72
C GLU A 95 26.60 -4.22 18.58
N ALA A 96 27.01 -5.40 18.08
CA ALA A 96 26.91 -6.63 18.86
C ALA A 96 27.75 -6.58 20.16
N LYS A 97 28.93 -5.95 20.12
CA LYS A 97 29.74 -5.74 21.33
C LYS A 97 29.07 -4.78 22.31
N ARG A 98 28.47 -3.70 21.79
CA ARG A 98 27.77 -2.69 22.60
C ARG A 98 26.56 -3.29 23.31
N ASP A 99 25.77 -4.10 22.62
CA ASP A 99 24.61 -4.76 23.20
C ASP A 99 25.01 -5.71 24.35
N LEU A 100 26.06 -6.49 24.13
CA LEU A 100 26.64 -7.35 25.17
C LEU A 100 27.24 -6.55 26.34
N PHE A 101 27.82 -5.38 26.07
CA PHE A 101 28.35 -4.51 27.11
C PHE A 101 27.24 -3.90 27.97
N TYR A 102 26.12 -3.51 27.37
CA TYR A 102 24.95 -3.08 28.14
C TYR A 102 24.41 -4.21 29.02
N GLU A 103 24.33 -5.44 28.52
CA GLU A 103 23.95 -6.59 29.35
C GLU A 103 24.94 -6.81 30.52
N PHE A 104 26.24 -6.67 30.26
CA PHE A 104 27.29 -6.76 31.28
C PHE A 104 27.13 -5.67 32.34
N ARG A 105 26.86 -4.43 31.95
CA ARG A 105 26.67 -3.31 32.88
C ARG A 105 25.51 -3.54 33.86
N GLU A 106 24.38 -4.05 33.37
CA GLU A 106 23.18 -4.21 34.19
C GLU A 106 23.23 -5.46 35.07
N ASN A 107 23.88 -6.55 34.61
CA ASN A 107 23.73 -7.87 35.22
C ASN A 107 25.02 -8.48 35.77
N SER A 108 26.19 -7.96 35.41
CA SER A 108 27.47 -8.53 35.82
C SER A 108 27.89 -8.07 37.21
N LYS A 109 28.40 -9.00 38.03
CA LYS A 109 29.05 -8.68 39.31
C LYS A 109 30.44 -8.06 39.13
N ASP A 110 31.01 -8.20 37.93
CA ASP A 110 32.34 -7.67 37.61
C ASP A 110 32.28 -6.22 37.13
N TYR A 111 31.09 -5.67 36.89
CA TYR A 111 30.93 -4.25 36.56
C TYR A 111 31.16 -3.39 37.81
N ASN A 112 32.04 -2.39 37.70
CA ASN A 112 32.37 -1.51 38.80
C ASN A 112 31.98 -0.06 38.48
N PRO A 113 30.96 0.51 39.15
CA PRO A 113 30.51 1.88 38.88
C PRO A 113 31.52 2.96 39.28
N ASN A 114 32.60 2.60 39.99
CA ASN A 114 33.68 3.53 40.35
C ASN A 114 34.80 3.59 39.30
N LEU A 115 34.78 2.72 38.29
CA LEU A 115 35.71 2.76 37.16
C LEU A 115 35.09 3.53 35.99
N SER A 116 35.95 4.02 35.09
CA SER A 116 35.52 4.60 33.81
C SER A 116 34.82 3.55 32.92
N GLU A 117 34.11 4.03 31.89
CA GLU A 117 33.44 3.15 30.95
C GLU A 117 34.46 2.35 30.13
N GLU A 118 35.58 2.96 29.76
CA GLU A 118 36.69 2.33 29.07
C GLU A 118 37.30 1.18 29.89
N GLU A 119 37.57 1.40 31.18
CA GLU A 119 38.09 0.37 32.08
C GLU A 119 37.09 -0.79 32.27
N ASN A 120 35.80 -0.48 32.43
CA ASN A 120 34.76 -1.51 32.47
C ASN A 120 34.65 -2.27 31.14
N PHE A 121 34.85 -1.60 30.01
CA PHE A 121 34.83 -2.21 28.68
C PHE A 121 36.01 -3.16 28.48
N GLU A 122 37.21 -2.84 29.00
CA GLU A 122 38.35 -3.76 28.99
C GLU A 122 38.08 -5.03 29.83
N ILE A 123 37.52 -4.86 31.04
CA ILE A 123 37.10 -5.98 31.90
C ILE A 123 36.06 -6.85 31.17
N PHE A 124 35.06 -6.22 30.55
CA PHE A 124 34.07 -6.91 29.74
C PHE A 124 34.71 -7.71 28.60
N GLN A 125 35.61 -7.11 27.82
CA GLN A 125 36.25 -7.80 26.70
C GLN A 125 37.04 -9.03 27.16
N LYS A 126 37.72 -8.92 28.31
CA LYS A 126 38.50 -10.03 28.87
C LYS A 126 37.61 -11.15 29.43
N ASN A 127 36.60 -10.80 30.23
CA ASN A 127 35.75 -11.78 30.92
C ASN A 127 34.70 -12.39 29.99
N ASN A 128 34.27 -11.67 28.96
CA ASN A 128 33.20 -12.07 28.05
C ASN A 128 33.72 -12.42 26.64
N ALA A 129 35.02 -12.65 26.47
CA ALA A 129 35.62 -13.02 25.18
C ALA A 129 34.87 -14.19 24.49
N GLY A 130 34.43 -15.19 25.26
CA GLY A 130 33.61 -16.30 24.75
C GLY A 130 32.23 -15.87 24.24
N LYS A 131 31.53 -14.98 24.96
CA LYS A 131 30.24 -14.42 24.54
C LYS A 131 30.39 -13.55 23.29
N ILE A 132 31.45 -12.75 23.21
CA ILE A 132 31.76 -11.93 22.02
C ILE A 132 32.03 -12.82 20.81
N ALA A 133 32.81 -13.90 20.98
CA ALA A 133 33.05 -14.88 19.92
C ALA A 133 31.77 -15.60 19.49
N GLN A 134 30.89 -15.96 20.44
CA GLN A 134 29.58 -16.53 20.15
C GLN A 134 28.70 -15.57 19.35
N ALA A 135 28.57 -14.31 19.79
CA ALA A 135 27.79 -13.31 19.07
C ALA A 135 28.32 -13.08 17.65
N LYS A 136 29.65 -13.05 17.47
CA LYS A 136 30.26 -13.00 16.13
C LYS A 136 29.86 -14.23 15.29
N ASN A 137 29.92 -15.42 15.85
CA ASN A 137 29.49 -16.64 15.15
C ASN A 137 28.00 -16.62 14.80
N GLU A 138 27.14 -16.10 15.67
CA GLU A 138 25.70 -15.93 15.38
C GLU A 138 25.46 -14.97 14.22
N LEU A 139 26.21 -13.86 14.14
CA LEU A 139 26.16 -12.95 12.99
C LEU A 139 26.59 -13.66 11.70
N ILE A 140 27.69 -14.43 11.74
CA ILE A 140 28.15 -15.23 10.59
C ILE A 140 27.06 -16.21 10.13
N GLN A 141 26.39 -16.91 11.06
CA GLN A 141 25.31 -17.84 10.71
C GLN A 141 24.10 -17.12 10.10
N LYS A 142 23.72 -15.96 10.64
CA LYS A 142 22.65 -15.12 10.05
C LYS A 142 22.99 -14.69 8.62
N GLN A 143 24.24 -14.28 8.39
CA GLN A 143 24.71 -13.91 7.05
C GLN A 143 24.72 -15.10 6.09
N LEU A 144 25.14 -16.28 6.54
CA LEU A 144 25.13 -17.50 5.74
C LEU A 144 23.69 -17.91 5.36
N GLN A 145 22.74 -17.83 6.31
CA GLN A 145 21.33 -18.07 6.04
C GLN A 145 20.76 -17.07 5.04
N ARG A 146 21.12 -15.78 5.17
CA ARG A 146 20.70 -14.73 4.23
C ARG A 146 21.25 -15.02 2.83
N TYR A 147 22.54 -15.31 2.70
CA TYR A 147 23.17 -15.69 1.43
C TYR A 147 22.47 -16.86 0.73
N ARG A 148 22.20 -17.94 1.45
CA ARG A 148 21.45 -19.11 0.91
C ARG A 148 20.03 -18.74 0.48
N THR A 149 19.38 -17.83 1.21
CA THR A 149 18.06 -17.32 0.86
C THR A 149 18.10 -16.51 -0.44
N LEU A 150 19.13 -15.68 -0.64
CA LEU A 150 19.31 -14.91 -1.87
C LEU A 150 19.51 -15.84 -3.09
N LEU A 151 20.36 -16.86 -2.95
CA LEU A 151 20.54 -17.87 -4.00
C LEU A 151 19.22 -18.58 -4.33
N LYS A 152 18.50 -19.05 -3.31
CA LYS A 152 17.20 -19.69 -3.49
C LYS A 152 16.16 -18.75 -4.11
N ASN A 153 16.21 -17.45 -3.81
CA ASN A 153 15.31 -16.47 -4.42
C ASN A 153 15.58 -16.31 -5.92
N LEU A 154 16.85 -16.32 -6.35
CA LEU A 154 17.19 -16.29 -7.77
C LEU A 154 16.67 -17.54 -8.51
N GLU A 155 16.72 -18.71 -7.88
CA GLU A 155 16.18 -19.96 -8.45
C GLU A 155 14.66 -19.95 -8.65
N LYS A 156 13.91 -19.11 -7.94
CA LYS A 156 12.45 -19.00 -8.09
C LYS A 156 12.05 -18.41 -9.44
N TYR A 157 12.90 -17.58 -10.04
CA TYR A 157 12.62 -16.87 -11.28
C TYR A 157 12.95 -17.74 -12.50
N GLN A 158 12.11 -18.74 -12.75
CA GLN A 158 12.25 -19.61 -13.93
C GLN A 158 12.17 -18.79 -15.23
N GLY A 159 13.17 -18.96 -16.11
CA GLY A 159 13.29 -18.19 -17.35
C GLY A 159 14.10 -16.89 -17.24
N VAL A 160 14.60 -16.56 -16.05
CA VAL A 160 15.60 -15.50 -15.88
C VAL A 160 17.01 -16.06 -15.99
N THR A 161 17.80 -15.45 -16.85
CA THR A 161 19.21 -15.77 -17.05
C THR A 161 20.06 -14.60 -16.60
N TYR A 162 21.15 -14.84 -15.89
CA TYR A 162 22.03 -13.80 -15.38
C TYR A 162 23.51 -14.18 -15.44
N TYR A 163 24.33 -13.13 -15.49
CA TYR A 163 25.77 -13.15 -15.32
C TYR A 163 26.17 -11.91 -14.54
N ALA A 164 26.93 -12.07 -13.47
CA ALA A 164 27.47 -10.94 -12.74
C ALA A 164 28.90 -11.21 -12.28
N LYS A 165 29.74 -10.19 -12.40
CA LYS A 165 31.13 -10.23 -11.97
C LYS A 165 31.48 -8.91 -11.30
N LYS A 166 32.05 -9.00 -10.10
CA LYS A 166 32.63 -7.87 -9.37
C LYS A 166 34.00 -8.25 -8.84
N GLY A 167 35.05 -7.63 -9.39
CA GLY A 167 36.43 -8.03 -9.12
C GLY A 167 36.67 -9.52 -9.38
N GLU A 168 37.07 -10.26 -8.35
CA GLU A 168 37.28 -11.72 -8.40
C GLU A 168 36.00 -12.55 -8.19
N THR A 169 34.92 -11.91 -7.73
CA THR A 169 33.66 -12.61 -7.43
C THR A 169 32.82 -12.71 -8.69
N GLU A 170 32.33 -13.92 -8.99
CA GLU A 170 31.53 -14.17 -10.17
C GLU A 170 30.36 -15.11 -9.85
N ILE A 171 29.16 -14.78 -10.36
CA ILE A 171 28.00 -15.65 -10.35
C ILE A 171 27.34 -15.70 -11.73
N ALA A 172 26.82 -16.87 -12.11
CA ALA A 172 26.12 -17.06 -13.36
C ALA A 172 25.16 -18.24 -13.25
N ASN A 173 24.00 -18.15 -13.91
CA ASN A 173 23.22 -19.32 -14.30
C ASN A 173 23.16 -19.46 -15.84
N SER A 174 23.90 -18.61 -16.55
CA SER A 174 23.94 -18.55 -18.01
C SER A 174 24.97 -19.54 -18.60
N PRO A 175 24.66 -20.17 -19.75
CA PRO A 175 25.63 -20.98 -20.49
C PRO A 175 26.68 -20.11 -21.20
N ASN A 176 26.40 -18.82 -21.41
CA ASN A 176 27.26 -17.88 -22.11
C ASN A 176 27.25 -16.52 -21.40
N LYS A 177 28.45 -15.99 -21.14
CA LYS A 177 28.68 -14.75 -20.37
C LYS A 177 28.80 -13.49 -21.25
N SER A 178 28.71 -13.64 -22.57
CA SER A 178 28.88 -12.54 -23.53
C SER A 178 27.68 -11.60 -23.58
N GLU A 179 27.93 -10.32 -23.81
CA GLU A 179 26.88 -9.32 -24.01
C GLU A 179 25.90 -9.70 -25.14
N VAL A 180 26.43 -10.28 -26.22
CA VAL A 180 25.62 -10.68 -27.40
C VAL A 180 24.57 -11.72 -27.03
N TYR A 181 24.90 -12.63 -26.12
CA TYR A 181 23.95 -13.64 -25.63
C TYR A 181 22.79 -12.97 -24.87
N PHE A 182 23.07 -12.04 -23.96
CA PHE A 182 22.03 -11.35 -23.20
C PHE A 182 21.15 -10.43 -24.07
N ARG A 183 21.72 -9.82 -25.11
CA ARG A 183 20.95 -9.05 -26.09
C ARG A 183 20.00 -9.88 -26.96
N SER A 184 20.18 -11.21 -27.00
CA SER A 184 19.28 -12.10 -27.74
C SER A 184 17.95 -12.37 -27.03
N PHE A 185 17.84 -12.00 -25.75
CA PHE A 185 16.61 -12.16 -24.99
C PHE A 185 15.57 -11.09 -25.38
N PRO A 186 14.27 -11.42 -25.32
CA PRO A 186 13.20 -10.47 -25.64
C PRO A 186 13.17 -9.25 -24.72
N ALA A 187 13.66 -9.39 -23.48
CA ALA A 187 13.98 -8.26 -22.61
C ALA A 187 15.28 -8.50 -21.85
N TYR A 188 16.03 -7.44 -21.57
CA TYR A 188 17.26 -7.50 -20.81
C TYR A 188 17.56 -6.20 -20.06
N ILE A 189 18.32 -6.35 -18.98
CA ILE A 189 18.90 -5.24 -18.20
C ILE A 189 20.38 -5.56 -18.01
N MET A 190 21.25 -4.63 -18.41
CA MET A 190 22.70 -4.81 -18.40
C MET A 190 23.40 -3.59 -17.85
N PHE A 191 24.32 -3.83 -16.93
CA PHE A 191 25.22 -2.86 -16.34
C PHE A 191 26.65 -3.29 -16.65
N LYS A 192 27.46 -2.35 -17.13
CA LYS A 192 28.90 -2.53 -17.38
C LYS A 192 29.63 -1.29 -16.85
N GLY A 193 30.19 -1.40 -15.65
CA GLY A 193 30.62 -0.24 -14.88
C GLY A 193 29.48 0.77 -14.77
N TYR A 194 29.66 1.92 -15.42
CA TYR A 194 28.70 3.02 -15.44
C TYR A 194 27.74 3.00 -16.65
N ASP A 195 27.99 2.12 -17.62
CA ASP A 195 27.19 2.01 -18.83
C ASP A 195 25.99 1.11 -18.57
N GLU A 196 24.80 1.65 -18.82
CA GLU A 196 23.53 0.94 -18.65
C GLU A 196 22.82 0.72 -19.97
N GLN A 197 22.46 -0.53 -20.23
CA GLN A 197 21.77 -0.94 -21.45
C GLN A 197 20.57 -1.79 -21.10
N VAL A 198 19.39 -1.35 -21.51
CA VAL A 198 18.15 -2.08 -21.28
C VAL A 198 17.35 -2.19 -22.57
N PHE A 199 16.53 -3.22 -22.64
CA PHE A 199 15.55 -3.41 -23.71
C PHE A 199 14.35 -4.19 -23.13
N PRO A 200 13.11 -3.82 -23.46
CA PRO A 200 12.71 -2.64 -24.24
C PRO A 200 13.03 -1.30 -23.58
N GLU A 201 13.07 -0.22 -24.37
CA GLU A 201 13.40 1.13 -23.89
C GLU A 201 12.40 1.65 -22.84
N GLU A 202 11.16 1.17 -22.92
CA GLU A 202 10.05 1.46 -22.01
C GLU A 202 10.37 1.16 -20.54
N ILE A 203 11.33 0.26 -20.26
CA ILE A 203 11.81 -0.02 -18.90
C ILE A 203 12.37 1.26 -18.25
N ARG A 204 13.04 2.11 -19.04
CA ARG A 204 13.59 3.40 -18.57
C ARG A 204 12.51 4.44 -18.27
N GLU A 205 11.32 4.29 -18.84
CA GLU A 205 10.19 5.21 -18.60
C GLU A 205 9.52 5.01 -17.23
N ASN A 206 9.84 3.93 -16.51
CA ASN A 206 9.30 3.68 -15.18
C ASN A 206 9.95 4.62 -14.14
N VAL A 207 9.12 5.21 -13.27
CA VAL A 207 9.56 6.19 -12.26
C VAL A 207 10.56 5.62 -11.25
N TYR A 208 10.53 4.32 -10.98
CA TYR A 208 11.40 3.64 -10.01
C TYR A 208 12.66 3.05 -10.65
N TYR A 209 12.82 3.17 -11.97
CA TYR A 209 14.00 2.68 -12.68
C TYR A 209 15.32 3.20 -12.08
N HIS A 210 15.32 4.47 -11.66
CA HIS A 210 16.51 5.09 -11.07
C HIS A 210 16.97 4.42 -9.76
N TRP A 211 16.05 3.83 -8.98
CA TRP A 211 16.39 3.09 -7.75
C TRP A 211 17.13 1.78 -8.06
N MET A 212 16.75 1.11 -9.14
CA MET A 212 17.44 -0.09 -9.63
C MET A 212 18.80 0.25 -10.24
N SER A 213 18.86 1.36 -11.00
CA SER A 213 20.08 1.81 -11.68
C SER A 213 21.13 2.39 -10.72
N SER A 214 20.79 2.80 -9.49
CA SER A 214 21.54 3.69 -8.57
C SER A 214 23.02 3.96 -8.92
N HIS A 215 23.24 4.94 -9.81
CA HIS A 215 24.54 5.25 -10.43
C HIS A 215 25.32 6.43 -9.81
N LYS A 216 25.00 6.98 -8.63
CA LYS A 216 25.72 8.21 -8.19
C LYS A 216 25.94 8.48 -6.70
N TYR A 217 25.20 7.87 -5.79
CA TYR A 217 25.29 8.23 -4.36
C TYR A 217 25.41 7.03 -3.41
N ASP A 218 25.42 5.80 -3.92
CA ASP A 218 25.68 4.60 -3.12
C ASP A 218 27.18 4.32 -3.02
N HIS A 219 27.62 3.88 -1.84
CA HIS A 219 28.96 3.36 -1.58
C HIS A 219 29.23 2.01 -2.30
N ASP A 220 28.25 1.49 -3.03
CA ASP A 220 28.19 0.17 -3.67
C ASP A 220 28.39 0.20 -5.20
N GLN A 221 29.15 1.17 -5.71
CA GLN A 221 29.38 1.33 -7.16
C GLN A 221 30.02 0.09 -7.80
N LEU A 222 29.62 -0.18 -9.04
CA LEU A 222 30.31 -1.08 -9.96
C LEU A 222 31.59 -0.37 -10.44
N GLY A 223 32.73 -1.06 -10.35
CA GLY A 223 33.97 -0.62 -10.97
C GLY A 223 33.87 -0.68 -12.51
N PRO A 224 34.82 -0.06 -13.24
CA PRO A 224 34.79 0.01 -14.70
C PRO A 224 34.68 -1.36 -15.41
N ASP A 225 35.24 -2.41 -14.81
CA ASP A 225 35.27 -3.77 -15.34
C ASP A 225 34.18 -4.69 -14.74
N ASP A 226 33.38 -4.18 -13.79
CA ASP A 226 32.31 -4.95 -13.16
C ASP A 226 31.09 -5.00 -14.07
N VAL A 227 30.39 -6.14 -14.07
CA VAL A 227 29.25 -6.37 -14.96
C VAL A 227 28.10 -7.06 -14.24
N ILE A 228 26.87 -6.69 -14.60
CA ILE A 228 25.64 -7.38 -14.21
C ILE A 228 24.74 -7.43 -15.44
N TYR A 229 24.52 -8.61 -15.98
CA TYR A 229 23.64 -8.86 -17.11
C TYR A 229 22.49 -9.75 -16.67
N VAL A 230 21.27 -9.35 -17.01
CA VAL A 230 20.04 -10.09 -16.75
C VAL A 230 19.24 -10.13 -18.04
N GLY A 231 18.85 -11.32 -18.46
CA GLY A 231 18.01 -11.58 -19.64
C GLY A 231 16.76 -12.34 -19.22
N PHE A 232 15.62 -11.94 -19.79
CA PHE A 232 14.31 -12.50 -19.48
C PHE A 232 13.83 -13.31 -20.69
N SER A 233 13.58 -14.60 -20.51
CA SER A 233 13.11 -15.45 -21.60
C SER A 233 11.63 -15.19 -21.93
N GLN A 234 11.19 -15.64 -23.11
CA GLN A 234 9.78 -15.59 -23.48
C GLN A 234 8.90 -16.36 -22.48
N SER A 235 9.37 -17.52 -21.99
CA SER A 235 8.66 -18.31 -20.99
C SER A 235 8.52 -17.62 -19.63
N PHE A 236 9.40 -16.65 -19.31
CA PHE A 236 9.26 -15.80 -18.13
C PHE A 236 8.22 -14.70 -18.37
N LEU A 237 8.26 -14.07 -19.56
CA LEU A 237 7.48 -12.88 -19.90
C LEU A 237 6.03 -13.20 -20.26
N ASP A 238 5.76 -14.18 -21.13
CA ASP A 238 4.41 -14.48 -21.64
C ASP A 238 3.34 -14.59 -20.56
N PRO A 239 3.47 -15.46 -19.53
CA PRO A 239 2.43 -15.60 -18.51
C PRO A 239 2.24 -14.32 -17.69
N ARG A 240 3.30 -13.51 -17.52
CA ARG A 240 3.24 -12.26 -16.76
C ARG A 240 2.59 -11.15 -17.55
N ILE A 241 2.88 -11.06 -18.85
CA ILE A 241 2.24 -10.11 -19.76
C ILE A 241 0.75 -10.43 -19.86
N GLU A 242 0.37 -11.71 -20.02
CA GLU A 242 -1.05 -12.12 -20.06
C GLU A 242 -1.78 -11.76 -18.76
N GLN A 243 -1.18 -12.09 -17.61
CA GLN A 243 -1.74 -11.74 -16.30
C GLN A 243 -1.85 -10.22 -16.10
N TRP A 244 -0.83 -9.46 -16.51
CA TRP A 244 -0.84 -8.00 -16.43
C TRP A 244 -1.92 -7.38 -17.33
N GLU A 245 -2.11 -7.88 -18.55
CA GLU A 245 -3.17 -7.42 -19.45
C GLU A 245 -4.57 -7.69 -18.91
N GLU A 246 -4.79 -8.86 -18.32
CA GLU A 246 -6.04 -9.21 -17.64
C GLU A 246 -6.30 -8.26 -16.45
N ASN A 247 -5.31 -8.11 -15.58
CA ASN A 247 -5.37 -7.22 -14.42
C ASN A 247 -5.65 -5.77 -14.84
N LYS A 248 -4.92 -5.25 -15.83
CA LYS A 248 -5.12 -3.90 -16.37
C LYS A 248 -6.55 -3.71 -16.88
N THR A 249 -7.10 -4.69 -17.59
CA THR A 249 -8.47 -4.65 -18.10
C THR A 249 -9.49 -4.61 -16.96
N ILE A 250 -9.31 -5.46 -15.94
CA ILE A 250 -10.18 -5.51 -14.76
C ILE A 250 -10.14 -4.18 -14.01
N VAL A 251 -8.96 -3.66 -13.70
CA VAL A 251 -8.79 -2.40 -12.94
C VAL A 251 -9.35 -1.23 -13.75
N TRP A 252 -9.10 -1.16 -15.06
CA TRP A 252 -9.61 -0.08 -15.91
C TRP A 252 -11.13 -0.08 -16.01
N ASN A 253 -11.75 -1.24 -16.21
CA ASN A 253 -13.20 -1.36 -16.25
C ASN A 253 -13.83 -1.00 -14.90
N SER A 254 -13.19 -1.42 -13.81
CA SER A 254 -13.64 -1.10 -12.46
C SER A 254 -13.51 0.41 -12.16
N LEU A 255 -12.46 1.07 -12.63
CA LEU A 255 -12.29 2.52 -12.51
C LEU A 255 -13.38 3.28 -13.27
N LYS A 256 -13.67 2.89 -14.52
CA LYS A 256 -14.78 3.47 -15.30
C LYS A 256 -16.11 3.32 -14.57
N LEU A 257 -16.34 2.15 -14.01
CA LEU A 257 -17.55 1.84 -13.26
C LEU A 257 -17.68 2.71 -12.01
N MET A 258 -16.60 2.88 -11.25
CA MET A 258 -16.55 3.76 -10.09
C MET A 258 -16.83 5.22 -10.48
N VAL A 259 -16.22 5.72 -11.55
CA VAL A 259 -16.45 7.09 -12.05
C VAL A 259 -17.91 7.27 -12.47
N ALA A 260 -18.48 6.31 -13.19
CA ALA A 260 -19.89 6.34 -13.59
C ALA A 260 -20.83 6.31 -12.37
N SER A 261 -20.58 5.41 -11.41
CA SER A 261 -21.33 5.34 -10.14
C SER A 261 -21.24 6.64 -9.34
N LEU A 262 -20.06 7.25 -9.27
CA LEU A 262 -19.87 8.53 -8.58
C LEU A 262 -20.62 9.66 -9.29
N ALA A 263 -20.58 9.73 -10.62
CA ALA A 263 -21.31 10.74 -11.38
C ALA A 263 -22.83 10.62 -11.18
N VAL A 264 -23.38 9.40 -11.26
CA VAL A 264 -24.81 9.15 -11.01
C VAL A 264 -25.16 9.48 -9.56
N LEU A 265 -24.32 9.10 -8.59
CA LEU A 265 -24.51 9.44 -7.19
C LEU A 265 -24.56 10.97 -6.98
N LEU A 266 -23.64 11.74 -7.57
CA LEU A 266 -23.63 13.19 -7.45
C LEU A 266 -24.88 13.84 -8.06
N VAL A 267 -25.28 13.42 -9.26
CA VAL A 267 -26.49 13.94 -9.92
C VAL A 267 -27.74 13.65 -9.10
N THR A 268 -27.87 12.44 -8.58
CA THR A 268 -29.02 12.03 -7.75
C THR A 268 -29.02 12.74 -6.39
N LEU A 269 -27.86 12.93 -5.76
CA LEU A 269 -27.73 13.70 -4.52
C LEU A 269 -28.11 15.16 -4.73
N VAL A 270 -27.63 15.82 -5.79
CA VAL A 270 -28.02 17.20 -6.12
C VAL A 270 -29.53 17.31 -6.30
N TYR A 271 -30.13 16.38 -7.04
CA TYR A 271 -31.58 16.33 -7.21
C TYR A 271 -32.32 16.21 -5.87
N LEU A 272 -31.91 15.25 -5.02
CA LEU A 272 -32.52 15.03 -3.70
C LEU A 272 -32.37 16.26 -2.82
N VAL A 273 -31.19 16.88 -2.80
CA VAL A 273 -30.92 18.14 -2.10
C VAL A 273 -31.82 19.25 -2.60
N VAL A 274 -32.05 19.41 -3.91
CA VAL A 274 -32.93 20.47 -4.43
C VAL A 274 -34.38 20.24 -4.02
N VAL A 275 -34.86 19.01 -4.17
CA VAL A 275 -36.27 18.64 -4.02
C VAL A 275 -36.68 18.38 -2.56
N ILE A 276 -35.72 18.22 -1.63
CA ILE A 276 -36.01 18.05 -0.21
C ILE A 276 -36.59 19.33 0.42
N GLY A 277 -37.64 19.15 1.20
CA GLY A 277 -38.35 20.23 1.90
C GLY A 277 -39.35 21.02 1.05
N ILE A 278 -39.37 20.85 -0.28
CA ILE A 278 -40.27 21.60 -1.17
C ILE A 278 -41.47 20.72 -1.55
N LYS A 279 -42.69 21.19 -1.22
CA LYS A 279 -43.96 20.68 -1.74
C LYS A 279 -44.49 21.60 -2.84
N PRO A 280 -45.10 21.06 -3.90
CA PRO A 280 -45.78 21.87 -4.91
C PRO A 280 -47.11 22.38 -4.34
N GLY A 281 -47.19 23.68 -4.03
CA GLY A 281 -48.43 24.36 -3.65
C GLY A 281 -48.62 24.70 -2.16
N GLU A 282 -47.71 24.31 -1.27
CA GLU A 282 -47.79 24.62 0.18
C GLU A 282 -46.49 25.34 0.64
N LYS A 283 -46.64 26.37 1.48
CA LYS A 283 -45.51 27.12 2.07
C LYS A 283 -44.87 26.43 3.29
N GLU A 284 -45.42 25.32 3.78
CA GLU A 284 -44.98 24.67 5.01
C GLU A 284 -44.18 23.39 4.74
N ILE A 285 -43.00 23.31 5.38
CA ILE A 285 -42.08 22.18 5.28
C ILE A 285 -42.57 21.10 6.27
N GLN A 286 -43.09 19.98 5.78
CA GLN A 286 -43.48 18.85 6.64
C GLN A 286 -42.27 18.23 7.33
N ILE A 287 -42.37 17.88 8.60
CA ILE A 287 -41.29 17.30 9.41
C ILE A 287 -41.53 15.78 9.53
N ASN A 288 -40.59 14.95 9.07
CA ASN A 288 -40.63 13.49 9.25
C ASN A 288 -40.11 13.11 10.64
N PHE A 289 -40.36 11.88 11.08
CA PHE A 289 -39.87 11.37 12.38
C PHE A 289 -38.35 11.54 12.56
N VAL A 290 -37.57 11.24 11.52
CA VAL A 290 -36.11 11.40 11.52
C VAL A 290 -35.68 12.88 11.61
N ASP A 291 -36.49 13.81 11.07
CA ASP A 291 -36.21 15.25 11.16
C ASP A 291 -36.43 15.81 12.57
N ARG A 292 -37.06 15.05 13.48
CA ARG A 292 -37.26 15.43 14.89
C ARG A 292 -36.07 15.06 15.78
N ILE A 293 -35.13 14.26 15.28
CA ILE A 293 -33.93 13.88 16.02
C ILE A 293 -33.01 15.10 16.09
N TYR A 294 -32.48 15.39 17.29
CA TYR A 294 -31.52 16.47 17.49
C TYR A 294 -30.32 16.32 16.57
N HIS A 295 -29.85 17.42 15.98
CA HIS A 295 -28.82 17.38 14.94
C HIS A 295 -27.49 16.78 15.43
N ASP A 296 -27.13 16.99 16.69
CA ASP A 296 -25.92 16.41 17.30
C ASP A 296 -26.03 14.88 17.39
N ILE A 297 -27.20 14.35 17.77
CA ILE A 297 -27.47 12.91 17.84
C ILE A 297 -27.46 12.31 16.43
N ASN A 298 -28.04 13.02 15.45
CA ASN A 298 -28.02 12.60 14.06
C ASN A 298 -26.58 12.51 13.50
N LEU A 299 -25.74 13.49 13.82
CA LEU A 299 -24.31 13.47 13.46
C LEU A 299 -23.55 12.31 14.13
N ILE A 300 -23.81 12.06 15.42
CA ILE A 300 -23.25 10.90 16.14
C ILE A 300 -23.69 9.59 15.47
N MET A 301 -24.96 9.44 15.12
CA MET A 301 -25.46 8.24 14.42
C MET A 301 -24.79 8.05 13.06
N CYS A 302 -24.56 9.13 12.31
CA CYS A 302 -23.77 9.05 11.07
C CYS A 302 -22.35 8.53 11.34
N GLY A 303 -21.68 9.07 12.37
CA GLY A 303 -20.36 8.61 12.77
C GLY A 303 -20.34 7.14 13.20
N LEU A 304 -21.33 6.70 13.97
CA LEU A 304 -21.47 5.30 14.39
C LEU A 304 -21.72 4.39 13.19
N LEU A 305 -22.58 4.78 12.23
CA LEU A 305 -22.81 3.99 11.02
C LEU A 305 -21.54 3.83 10.17
N ILE A 306 -20.76 4.91 10.02
CA ILE A 306 -19.47 4.86 9.30
C ILE A 306 -18.50 3.95 10.04
N GLY A 307 -18.35 4.12 11.36
CA GLY A 307 -17.48 3.27 12.19
C GLY A 307 -17.88 1.79 12.15
N SER A 308 -19.17 1.49 12.25
CA SER A 308 -19.68 0.13 12.12
C SER A 308 -19.44 -0.45 10.73
N TRP A 309 -19.62 0.33 9.66
CA TRP A 309 -19.32 -0.12 8.31
C TRP A 309 -17.85 -0.49 8.15
N VAL A 310 -16.93 0.35 8.62
CA VAL A 310 -15.48 0.07 8.57
C VAL A 310 -15.13 -1.20 9.35
N ALA A 311 -15.63 -1.35 10.58
CA ALA A 311 -15.39 -2.53 11.40
C ALA A 311 -15.90 -3.82 10.73
N ILE A 312 -17.07 -3.76 10.09
CA ILE A 312 -17.63 -4.88 9.34
C ILE A 312 -16.76 -5.19 8.12
N MET A 313 -16.30 -4.19 7.36
CA MET A 313 -15.44 -4.42 6.19
C MET A 313 -14.13 -5.11 6.54
N VAL A 314 -13.47 -4.69 7.63
CA VAL A 314 -12.27 -5.36 8.15
C VAL A 314 -12.56 -6.82 8.51
N THR A 315 -13.73 -7.08 9.08
CA THR A 315 -14.14 -8.45 9.44
C THR A 315 -14.43 -9.30 8.19
N LEU A 316 -15.12 -8.73 7.20
CA LEU A 316 -15.45 -9.43 5.95
C LEU A 316 -14.19 -9.79 5.15
N ASP A 317 -13.22 -8.88 5.10
CA ASP A 317 -11.92 -9.12 4.48
C ASP A 317 -11.18 -10.28 5.16
N HIS A 318 -11.11 -10.25 6.50
CA HIS A 318 -10.48 -11.32 7.29
C HIS A 318 -11.10 -12.71 7.03
N PHE A 319 -12.42 -12.79 6.88
CA PHE A 319 -13.13 -14.05 6.62
C PHE A 319 -13.39 -14.33 5.13
N ARG A 320 -12.92 -13.46 4.21
CA ARG A 320 -13.10 -13.57 2.75
C ARG A 320 -14.56 -13.69 2.29
N TYR A 321 -15.46 -12.93 2.92
CA TYR A 321 -16.89 -12.89 2.60
C TYR A 321 -17.27 -11.73 1.67
N ASP A 322 -16.59 -11.61 0.52
CA ASP A 322 -16.73 -10.49 -0.43
C ASP A 322 -18.18 -10.29 -0.92
N GLN A 323 -18.97 -11.37 -1.00
CA GLN A 323 -20.36 -11.33 -1.46
C GLN A 323 -21.28 -10.50 -0.55
N LEU A 324 -20.91 -10.31 0.72
CA LEU A 324 -21.70 -9.55 1.69
C LEU A 324 -21.42 -8.04 1.66
N VAL A 325 -20.36 -7.61 0.97
CA VAL A 325 -19.98 -6.18 0.87
C VAL A 325 -21.13 -5.35 0.30
N PHE A 326 -21.76 -5.83 -0.78
CA PHE A 326 -22.87 -5.15 -1.43
C PHE A 326 -24.11 -4.98 -0.54
N PRO A 327 -24.74 -6.06 -0.02
CA PRO A 327 -25.97 -5.93 0.76
C PRO A 327 -25.77 -5.13 2.06
N ILE A 328 -24.61 -5.25 2.70
CA ILE A 328 -24.28 -4.48 3.91
C ILE A 328 -24.11 -3.00 3.59
N SER A 329 -23.37 -2.67 2.51
CA SER A 329 -23.20 -1.28 2.06
C SER A 329 -24.53 -0.66 1.62
N PHE A 330 -25.43 -1.45 1.03
CA PHE A 330 -26.78 -1.03 0.69
C PHE A 330 -27.61 -0.70 1.93
N ALA A 331 -27.61 -1.58 2.93
CA ALA A 331 -28.36 -1.37 4.16
C ALA A 331 -27.86 -0.16 4.95
N ILE A 332 -26.55 -0.10 5.23
CA ILE A 332 -25.95 1.00 5.99
C ILE A 332 -26.02 2.31 5.21
N GLY A 333 -25.74 2.28 3.90
CA GLY A 333 -25.83 3.45 3.03
C GLY A 333 -27.25 4.03 2.97
N SER A 334 -28.27 3.18 2.95
CA SER A 334 -29.69 3.61 3.00
C SER A 334 -29.99 4.38 4.29
N MET A 335 -29.59 3.84 5.44
CA MET A 335 -29.78 4.51 6.74
C MET A 335 -29.00 5.84 6.79
N GLY A 336 -27.74 5.82 6.36
CA GLY A 336 -26.89 7.01 6.32
C GLY A 336 -27.45 8.11 5.43
N LEU A 337 -27.95 7.78 4.23
CA LEU A 337 -28.52 8.78 3.33
C LEU A 337 -29.78 9.42 3.91
N VAL A 338 -30.64 8.66 4.60
CA VAL A 338 -31.83 9.21 5.28
C VAL A 338 -31.42 10.22 6.35
N LEU A 339 -30.39 9.90 7.15
CA LEU A 339 -29.85 10.78 8.18
C LEU A 339 -29.25 12.07 7.59
N VAL A 340 -28.46 11.95 6.52
CA VAL A 340 -27.86 13.08 5.80
C VAL A 340 -28.94 13.98 5.20
N LEU A 341 -29.97 13.41 4.58
CA LEU A 341 -31.10 14.17 4.03
C LEU A 341 -31.86 14.94 5.13
N ALA A 342 -32.03 14.36 6.32
CA ALA A 342 -32.63 15.07 7.46
C ALA A 342 -31.80 16.28 7.90
N LEU A 343 -30.46 16.17 7.93
CA LEU A 343 -29.56 17.30 8.21
C LEU A 343 -29.65 18.39 7.13
N ILE A 344 -29.65 18.01 5.85
CA ILE A 344 -29.77 18.97 4.74
C ILE A 344 -31.08 19.75 4.84
N LYS A 345 -32.17 19.08 5.21
CA LYS A 345 -33.47 19.71 5.39
C LYS A 345 -33.46 20.72 6.54
N SER A 346 -32.84 20.40 7.67
CA SER A 346 -32.76 21.33 8.80
C SER A 346 -31.86 22.54 8.54
N LEU A 347 -30.78 22.35 7.76
CA LEU A 347 -29.96 23.44 7.23
C LEU A 347 -30.77 24.40 6.37
N LYS A 348 -31.58 23.87 5.43
CA LYS A 348 -32.49 24.68 4.61
C LYS A 348 -33.54 25.44 5.44
N MET A 349 -34.01 24.84 6.54
CA MET A 349 -34.96 25.48 7.46
C MET A 349 -34.32 26.57 8.35
N ARG A 350 -33.00 26.83 8.25
CA ARG A 350 -32.22 27.75 9.10
C ARG A 350 -32.39 27.50 10.61
N ASN A 351 -32.77 26.27 10.99
CA ASN A 351 -33.08 25.91 12.37
C ASN A 351 -32.00 25.00 12.99
N PHE A 352 -30.87 24.84 12.29
CA PHE A 352 -29.80 23.90 12.62
C PHE A 352 -29.19 24.12 14.02
N ILE A 353 -29.00 25.37 14.44
CA ILE A 353 -28.42 25.68 15.76
C ILE A 353 -29.47 25.55 16.87
N LYS A 354 -30.74 25.88 16.59
CA LYS A 354 -31.81 25.91 17.61
C LYS A 354 -32.35 24.52 17.98
N HIS A 355 -32.22 23.53 17.08
CA HIS A 355 -32.54 22.11 17.33
C HIS A 355 -31.29 21.25 17.64
N SER A 356 -30.24 21.85 18.17
CA SER A 356 -29.14 21.11 18.81
C SER A 356 -29.55 20.68 20.23
N LEU A 357 -29.21 19.45 20.60
CA LEU A 357 -29.42 18.94 21.96
C LEU A 357 -28.54 19.72 22.93
N ILE A 358 -27.29 19.97 22.53
CA ILE A 358 -26.32 20.75 23.30
C ILE A 358 -26.87 22.15 23.56
N TYR A 359 -27.36 22.83 22.52
CA TYR A 359 -28.00 24.14 22.67
C TYR A 359 -29.22 24.10 23.60
N THR A 360 -30.08 23.08 23.48
CA THR A 360 -31.28 22.92 24.32
C THR A 360 -30.94 22.68 25.79
N VAL A 361 -29.92 21.85 26.07
CA VAL A 361 -29.45 21.54 27.42
C VAL A 361 -28.76 22.75 28.04
N CYS A 362 -27.83 23.39 27.32
CA CYS A 362 -27.18 24.62 27.79
C CYS A 362 -28.18 25.75 28.05
N TYR A 363 -29.18 25.92 27.18
CA TYR A 363 -30.24 26.92 27.37
C TYR A 363 -31.11 26.62 28.60
N LYS A 364 -31.49 25.34 28.83
CA LYS A 364 -32.25 24.95 30.03
C LYS A 364 -31.45 25.12 31.30
N ILE A 365 -30.15 24.81 31.29
CA ILE A 365 -29.26 25.02 32.43
C ILE A 365 -29.13 26.52 32.71
N PHE A 366 -28.89 27.34 31.69
CA PHE A 366 -28.76 28.79 31.85
C PHE A 366 -30.03 29.44 32.39
N LYS A 367 -31.21 29.00 31.91
CA LYS A 367 -32.51 29.46 32.41
C LYS A 367 -32.84 28.94 33.82
N PHE A 368 -32.23 27.84 34.25
CA PHE A 368 -32.39 27.32 35.61
C PHE A 368 -31.56 28.11 36.64
N PHE A 369 -30.46 28.72 36.20
CA PHE A 369 -29.60 29.57 37.04
C PHE A 369 -29.97 31.07 37.00
N GLN A 370 -31.05 31.44 36.30
CA GLN A 370 -31.63 32.78 36.25
C GLN A 370 -33.01 32.76 36.90
#